data_AF-A0A2W2M215-F1
#
_entry.id   AF-A0A2W2M215-F1
#
_cell.length_a   1.000
_cell.length_b   1.000
_cell.length_c   1.000
_cell.angle_alpha   90.00
_cell.angle_beta   90.00
_cell.angle_gamma   90.00
#
_symmetry.space_group_name_H-M   'P 1'
#
loop_
_entity.id
_entity.type
_entity.pdbx_description
1 polymer ?
#
loop_
_entity_poly.entity_id
_entity_poly.type
_entity_poly.pdbx_seq_one_letter_code
_entity_poly.pdbx_strand_id
1 'polypeptide(L)'
;MSIGNSPEDERPFEDVSEEVRPSVGRALQQARIAAGMTVEDVSSATRVRTAIVHAIEAGDFTPCGGDVYARGHIRSLAKAVHLDPAPLLAQHEAES
;
A
#
# COMPACT_ATOMS: atom_id res chain seq x y z
N MET A 1 -12.50 -60.19 7.10
CA MET A 1 -11.92 -59.03 7.79
C MET A 1 -10.95 -58.38 6.82
N SER A 2 -11.38 -57.27 6.21
CA SER A 2 -10.58 -56.29 5.47
C SER A 2 -11.54 -55.14 5.21
N ILE A 3 -11.22 -53.95 5.69
CA ILE A 3 -11.09 -52.70 4.91
C ILE A 3 -11.10 -51.50 5.86
N GLY A 4 -10.12 -50.62 5.69
CA GLY A 4 -10.27 -49.18 5.88
C GLY A 4 -10.18 -48.66 7.31
N ASN A 5 -9.01 -48.75 7.94
CA ASN A 5 -8.58 -47.60 8.75
C ASN A 5 -7.94 -46.64 7.75
N SER A 6 -8.66 -45.63 7.30
CA SER A 6 -8.10 -44.52 6.53
C SER A 6 -7.32 -43.65 7.53
N PRO A 7 -5.98 -43.61 7.50
CA PRO A 7 -5.29 -42.55 8.18
C PRO A 7 -5.24 -41.33 7.25
N GLU A 8 -5.17 -40.16 7.86
CA GLU A 8 -4.65 -38.94 7.26
C GLU A 8 -5.65 -38.17 6.37
N ASP A 9 -6.70 -37.70 7.06
CA ASP A 9 -7.16 -36.32 6.94
C ASP A 9 -5.99 -35.37 7.33
N GLU A 10 -4.96 -35.31 6.49
CA GLU A 10 -3.93 -34.28 6.54
C GLU A 10 -4.09 -33.45 5.27
N ARG A 11 -5.18 -32.67 5.21
CA ARG A 11 -5.11 -31.43 4.44
C ARG A 11 -4.12 -30.55 5.19
N PRO A 12 -2.97 -30.17 4.62
CA PRO A 12 -2.14 -29.17 5.25
C PRO A 12 -3.01 -27.92 5.40
N PHE A 13 -3.25 -27.52 6.65
CA PHE A 13 -3.67 -26.16 6.94
C PHE A 13 -2.45 -25.31 6.59
N GLU A 14 -2.35 -24.92 5.32
CA GLU A 14 -1.40 -23.89 4.90
C GLU A 14 -1.89 -22.56 5.49
N ASP A 15 -1.64 -22.40 6.78
CA ASP A 15 -1.50 -21.11 7.44
C ASP A 15 -0.22 -20.46 6.90
N VAL A 16 -0.33 -19.94 5.69
CA VAL A 16 0.60 -18.92 5.20
C VAL A 16 -0.18 -17.62 5.20
N SER A 17 -0.35 -17.07 6.40
CA SER A 17 -0.28 -15.62 6.55
C SER A 17 1.07 -15.14 6.01
N GLU A 18 1.23 -15.13 4.69
CA GLU A 18 2.20 -14.25 4.05
C GLU A 18 1.87 -12.87 4.61
N GLU A 19 2.79 -12.27 5.36
CA GLU A 19 2.73 -10.86 5.68
C GLU A 19 2.76 -10.11 4.34
N VAL A 20 1.59 -9.94 3.73
CA VAL A 20 1.41 -9.19 2.50
C VAL A 20 1.74 -7.76 2.86
N ARG A 21 3.00 -7.38 2.63
CA ARG A 21 3.45 -6.01 2.77
C ARG A 21 2.51 -5.16 1.91
N PRO A 22 1.77 -4.20 2.49
CA PRO A 22 0.76 -3.47 1.75
C PRO A 22 1.41 -2.72 0.58
N SER A 23 0.69 -2.57 -0.52
CA SER A 23 1.15 -1.74 -1.64
C SER A 23 1.41 -0.30 -1.16
N VAL A 24 2.26 0.44 -1.88
CA VAL A 24 2.60 1.83 -1.53
C VAL A 24 1.34 2.70 -1.33
N GLY A 25 0.38 2.58 -2.26
CA GLY A 25 -0.89 3.31 -2.17
C GLY A 25 -1.69 2.96 -0.92
N ARG A 26 -1.77 1.67 -0.59
CA ARG A 26 -2.51 1.20 0.58
C ARG A 26 -1.84 1.60 1.88
N ALA A 27 -0.51 1.56 1.95
CA ALA A 27 0.26 2.03 3.10
C ALA A 27 0.02 3.54 3.36
N LEU A 28 0.04 4.36 2.31
CA LEU A 28 -0.25 5.79 2.39
C LEU A 28 -1.69 6.06 2.85
N GLN A 29 -2.66 5.34 2.29
CA GLN A 29 -4.06 5.45 2.69
C GLN A 29 -4.27 5.11 4.18
N GLN A 30 -3.68 4.00 4.64
CA GLN A 30 -3.77 3.57 6.04
C GLN A 30 -3.14 4.59 6.98
N ALA A 31 -1.96 5.10 6.64
CA ALA A 31 -1.29 6.13 7.43
C ALA A 31 -2.10 7.44 7.48
N ARG A 32 -2.71 7.85 6.36
CA ARG A 32 -3.62 9.01 6.34
C ARG A 32 -4.80 8.85 7.30
N ILE A 33 -5.46 7.68 7.25
CA ILE A 33 -6.60 7.38 8.12
C ILE A 33 -6.15 7.34 9.59
N ALA A 34 -5.01 6.73 9.88
CA ALA A 34 -4.44 6.69 11.23
C ALA A 34 -4.05 8.07 11.76
N ALA A 35 -3.63 8.98 10.89
CA ALA A 35 -3.38 10.39 11.21
C ALA A 35 -4.66 11.22 11.36
N GLY A 36 -5.85 10.64 11.12
CA GLY A 36 -7.13 11.34 11.21
C GLY A 36 -7.36 12.38 10.10
N MET A 37 -6.63 12.27 8.99
CA MET A 37 -6.68 13.26 7.91
C MET A 37 -7.66 12.84 6.80
N THR A 38 -8.43 13.79 6.29
CA THR A 38 -9.18 13.63 5.04
C THR A 38 -8.24 13.73 3.83
N VAL A 39 -8.73 13.36 2.64
CA VAL A 39 -7.97 13.54 1.41
C VAL A 39 -7.75 15.04 1.13
N GLU A 40 -8.73 15.87 1.45
CA GLU A 40 -8.68 17.33 1.38
C GLU A 40 -7.59 17.91 2.31
N ASP A 41 -7.46 17.39 3.53
CA ASP A 41 -6.43 17.83 4.48
C ASP A 41 -5.04 17.53 3.96
N VAL A 42 -4.80 16.29 3.50
CA VAL A 42 -3.50 15.89 2.93
C VAL A 42 -3.20 16.65 1.64
N SER A 43 -4.19 16.83 0.78
CA SER A 43 -4.08 17.65 -0.43
C SER A 43 -3.66 19.08 -0.08
N SER A 44 -4.27 19.68 0.94
CA SER A 44 -3.94 21.03 1.39
C SER A 44 -2.53 21.12 1.99
N ALA A 45 -2.13 20.13 2.78
CA ALA A 45 -0.79 20.08 3.40
C ALA A 45 0.33 19.88 2.38
N THR A 46 0.09 19.13 1.30
CA THR A 46 1.11 18.72 0.33
C THR A 46 1.07 19.49 -0.99
N ARG A 47 -0.02 20.23 -1.25
CA ARG A 47 -0.36 20.83 -2.55
C ARG A 47 -0.52 19.83 -3.69
N VAL A 48 -0.66 18.54 -3.37
CA VAL A 48 -1.01 17.50 -4.33
C VAL A 48 -2.51 17.53 -4.52
N ARG A 49 -2.98 17.63 -5.78
CA ARG A 49 -4.43 17.66 -6.07
C ARG A 49 -5.11 16.41 -5.51
N THR A 50 -6.31 16.56 -4.95
CA THR A 50 -7.13 15.46 -4.41
C THR A 50 -7.26 14.28 -5.38
N ALA A 51 -7.43 14.53 -6.67
CA ALA A 51 -7.47 13.50 -7.71
C ALA A 51 -6.19 12.65 -7.78
N ILE A 52 -5.02 13.27 -7.61
CA ILE A 52 -3.73 12.57 -7.58
C ILE A 52 -3.57 11.80 -6.27
N VAL A 53 -4.03 12.33 -5.14
CA VAL A 53 -4.02 11.61 -3.86
C VAL A 53 -4.86 10.33 -3.96
N HIS A 54 -6.07 10.42 -4.49
CA HIS A 54 -6.93 9.25 -4.71
C HIS A 54 -6.29 8.22 -5.65
N ALA A 55 -5.68 8.67 -6.75
CA ALA A 55 -5.02 7.79 -7.70
C ALA A 55 -3.85 7.04 -7.02
N ILE A 56 -2.98 7.76 -6.30
CA ILE A 56 -1.86 7.15 -5.57
C ILE A 56 -2.34 6.16 -4.51
N GLU A 57 -3.38 6.50 -3.73
CA GLU A 57 -3.93 5.57 -2.73
C GLU A 57 -4.54 4.30 -3.35
N ALA A 58 -5.05 4.41 -4.58
CA ALA A 58 -5.51 3.27 -5.37
C ALA A 58 -4.38 2.51 -6.06
N GLY A 59 -3.12 2.97 -5.96
CA GLY A 59 -1.97 2.40 -6.66
C GLY A 59 -1.87 2.79 -8.14
N ASP A 60 -2.67 3.76 -8.60
CA ASP A 60 -2.60 4.30 -9.96
C ASP A 60 -1.69 5.54 -10.00
N PHE A 61 -0.48 5.35 -10.53
CA PHE A 61 0.50 6.42 -10.70
C PHE A 61 0.46 7.08 -12.08
N THR A 62 -0.39 6.60 -13.00
CA THR A 62 -0.54 7.14 -14.36
C THR A 62 -0.80 8.66 -14.37
N PRO A 63 -1.67 9.21 -13.49
CA PRO A 63 -1.97 10.64 -13.48
C PRO A 63 -0.82 11.53 -12.98
N CYS A 64 0.25 10.95 -12.42
CA CYS A 64 1.39 11.70 -11.88
C CYS A 64 2.23 12.36 -12.98
N GLY A 65 2.10 11.94 -14.25
CA GLY A 65 2.89 12.49 -15.36
C GLY A 65 4.31 11.92 -15.45
N GLY A 66 4.52 10.72 -14.89
CA GLY A 66 5.78 9.98 -14.95
C GLY A 66 6.36 9.65 -13.57
N ASP A 67 7.29 8.69 -13.55
CA ASP A 67 7.90 8.14 -12.33
C ASP A 67 8.56 9.20 -11.42
N VAL A 68 9.25 10.20 -12.01
CA VAL A 68 9.89 11.29 -11.24
C VAL A 68 8.86 12.06 -10.40
N TYR A 69 7.69 12.34 -10.96
CA TYR A 69 6.62 13.02 -10.25
C TYR A 69 5.91 12.10 -9.26
N ALA A 70 5.70 10.82 -9.61
CA ALA A 70 5.15 9.82 -8.70
C ALA A 70 5.98 9.71 -7.42
N ARG A 71 7.31 9.57 -7.53
CA ARG A 71 8.24 9.56 -6.38
C ARG A 71 8.19 10.85 -5.57
N GLY A 72 8.05 11.99 -6.24
CA GLY A 72 7.84 13.29 -5.58
C GLY A 72 6.56 13.32 -4.74
N HIS A 73 5.46 12.81 -5.28
CA HIS A 73 4.17 12.74 -4.59
C HIS A 73 4.20 11.74 -3.42
N ILE A 74 4.75 10.53 -3.62
CA ILE A 74 4.92 9.52 -2.56
C ILE A 74 5.68 10.13 -1.38
N ARG A 75 6.80 10.82 -1.64
CA ARG A 75 7.58 11.47 -0.60
C ARG A 75 6.79 12.54 0.15
N SER A 76 6.03 13.36 -0.57
CA SER A 76 5.24 14.45 0.03
C SER A 76 4.11 13.91 0.91
N LEU A 77 3.37 12.91 0.39
CA LEU A 77 2.27 12.26 1.10
C LEU A 77 2.78 11.54 2.35
N ALA A 78 3.83 10.73 2.23
CA ALA A 78 4.42 9.98 3.35
C ALA A 78 4.79 10.91 4.51
N LYS A 79 5.47 12.03 4.22
CA LYS A 79 5.82 13.03 5.24
C LYS A 79 4.60 13.66 5.91
N ALA A 80 3.56 13.97 5.13
CA ALA A 80 2.34 14.57 5.66
C ALA A 80 1.59 13.64 6.61
N VAL A 81 1.63 12.33 6.36
CA VAL A 81 0.96 11.30 7.18
C VAL A 81 1.91 10.63 8.18
N HIS A 82 3.06 11.23 8.45
CA HIS A 82 4.06 10.77 9.42
C HIS A 82 4.64 9.37 9.16
N LEU A 83 4.73 8.97 7.89
CA LEU A 83 5.40 7.75 7.46
C LEU A 83 6.80 8.04 6.91
N ASP A 84 7.73 7.10 7.07
CA ASP A 84 9.03 7.15 6.39
C ASP A 84 8.85 6.95 4.88
N PRO A 85 9.24 7.91 4.02
CA PRO A 85 9.16 7.75 2.58
C PRO A 85 10.16 6.74 2.01
N ALA A 86 11.30 6.47 2.68
CA ALA A 86 12.36 5.62 2.13
C ALA A 86 11.89 4.21 1.75
N PRO A 87 11.20 3.44 2.61
CA PRO A 87 10.71 2.11 2.26
C PRO A 87 9.64 2.15 1.15
N LEU A 88 8.78 3.17 1.13
CA LEU A 88 7.75 3.31 0.09
C LEU A 88 8.36 3.58 -1.29
N LEU A 89 9.40 4.42 -1.35
CA LEU A 89 10.09 4.73 -2.59
C LEU A 89 10.83 3.49 -3.13
N ALA A 90 11.51 2.75 -2.26
CA ALA A 90 12.18 1.51 -2.65
C ALA A 90 11.17 0.46 -3.17
N GLN A 91 10.00 0.37 -2.55
CA GLN A 91 8.94 -0.52 -3.01
C GLN A 91 8.35 -0.08 -4.34
N HIS A 92 8.05 1.21 -4.51
CA HIS A 92 7.57 1.74 -5.79
C HIS A 92 8.56 1.48 -6.94
N GLU A 93 9.86 1.65 -6.69
CA GLU A 93 10.91 1.36 -7.69
C GLU A 93 11.00 -0.13 -8.03
N ALA A 94 10.65 -1.03 -7.11
CA ALA A 94 10.61 -2.48 -7.37
C ALA A 94 9.33 -2.91 -8.11
N GLU A 95 8.24 -2.15 -8.00
CA GLU A 95 6.93 -2.42 -8.62
C GLU A 95 6.76 -1.75 -10.00
N SER A 96 7.59 -0.76 -10.33
CA SER A 96 7.49 0.08 -11.55
C SER A 96 8.17 -0.50 -12.79
#